data_AF-A0A6J0LN60-F1
#
_entry.id   AF-A0A6J0LN60-F1
#
_cell.length_a   1.000
_cell.length_b   1.000
_cell.length_c   1.000
_cell.angle_alpha   90.00
_cell.angle_beta   90.00
_cell.angle_gamma   90.00
#
_symmetry.space_group_name_H-M   'P 1'
#
loop_
_entity.id
_entity.type
_entity.pdbx_description
1 polymer ?
#
loop_
_entity_poly.entity_id
_entity_poly.type
_entity_poly.pdbx_seq_one_letter_code
_entity_poly.pdbx_strand_id
1 'polypeptide(L)'
;MTPSSYPHEVFSDEDNAPAPSNDEEQPENISQPWQMAEECPENTIPIKRITQEDLLRVDNIKNYGRKSNISQPHQLYNPTDIISDNNDHEYAIAYVNGGPYRGTKAQINVWKPRIEAGESSISQIWIFGGKFGPGLNTIEAGSHVNPDLYGDANPHFFIYWTSDGYHKTGCYNLMCSGFVQINRRVSPGGVFNHISTYNGPQFIFTLQIWKDPKTGNWWLQLNEKDLVGYWPKELFPNLAHGTSKMEWGGEVVSKKNKIHHTTTAMGSGHFPSEGFRKASNFKAVKTIDMNDGIIDPVGVQTLVSRPTCYNLHTGYGNKWEVFFYYGGPGRNPRCP
;
A
#
# COMPACT_ATOMS: atom_id res chain seq x y z
N MET A 1 -1.40 -13.82 21.31
CA MET A 1 -0.91 -12.48 21.73
C MET A 1 -1.87 -11.44 21.19
N THR A 2 -2.18 -10.41 21.97
CA THR A 2 -2.93 -9.21 21.55
C THR A 2 -2.02 -7.99 21.72
N PRO A 3 -2.21 -6.90 20.96
CA PRO A 3 -1.49 -5.67 21.20
C PRO A 3 -1.78 -5.16 22.61
N SER A 4 -0.81 -4.46 23.20
CA SER A 4 -0.93 -3.88 24.53
C SER A 4 -1.62 -2.52 24.52
N SER A 5 -1.61 -1.82 23.39
CA SER A 5 -2.37 -0.60 23.14
C SER A 5 -3.01 -0.62 21.75
N TYR A 6 -4.12 0.09 21.63
CA TYR A 6 -4.71 0.49 20.37
C TYR A 6 -4.57 2.01 20.25
N PRO A 7 -4.03 2.53 19.14
CA PRO A 7 -4.04 3.96 18.88
C PRO A 7 -5.47 4.50 18.94
N HIS A 8 -5.63 5.66 19.58
CA HIS A 8 -6.91 6.31 19.80
C HIS A 8 -7.04 7.54 18.92
N GLU A 9 -8.24 7.82 18.43
CA GLU A 9 -8.52 9.07 17.76
C GLU A 9 -8.41 10.21 18.76
N VAL A 10 -7.55 11.18 18.44
CA VAL A 10 -7.41 12.40 19.21
C VAL A 10 -8.09 13.49 18.40
N PHE A 11 -9.18 14.03 18.93
CA PHE A 11 -9.86 15.16 18.32
C PHE A 11 -8.97 16.40 18.48
N SER A 12 -8.46 16.92 17.37
CA SER A 12 -7.89 18.27 17.29
C SER A 12 -8.98 19.23 16.80
N ASP A 13 -9.12 20.38 17.45
CA ASP A 13 -10.09 21.41 17.04
C ASP A 13 -9.81 21.93 15.60
N GLU A 14 -10.88 22.04 14.79
CA GLU A 14 -10.88 22.35 13.34
C GLU A 14 -10.82 23.86 13.01
N ASP A 15 -10.27 24.19 11.83
CA ASP A 15 -10.64 25.33 10.99
C ASP A 15 -10.69 24.92 9.49
N ASN A 16 -11.64 25.49 8.73
CA ASN A 16 -12.42 24.89 7.60
C ASN A 16 -11.87 24.89 6.14
N ALA A 17 -12.35 23.93 5.32
CA ALA A 17 -12.76 24.10 3.90
C ALA A 17 -13.75 22.97 3.44
N PRO A 18 -14.66 23.22 2.46
CA PRO A 18 -15.88 22.41 2.30
C PRO A 18 -15.63 21.03 1.67
N ALA A 19 -16.20 20.02 2.32
CA ALA A 19 -16.28 18.63 1.86
C ALA A 19 -17.35 18.47 0.75
N PRO A 20 -17.29 17.40 -0.06
CA PRO A 20 -18.38 17.05 -0.97
C PRO A 20 -19.71 16.80 -0.24
N SER A 21 -20.83 16.98 -0.95
CA SER A 21 -22.19 17.04 -0.39
C SER A 21 -22.60 15.84 0.46
N ASN A 22 -23.51 16.07 1.41
CA ASN A 22 -24.09 15.09 2.33
C ASN A 22 -24.77 13.87 1.66
N ASP A 23 -25.03 13.91 0.36
CA ASP A 23 -25.72 12.84 -0.41
C ASP A 23 -24.78 11.74 -0.94
N GLU A 24 -23.50 11.73 -0.56
CA GLU A 24 -22.56 10.70 -1.01
C GLU A 24 -22.69 9.39 -0.22
N GLU A 25 -23.16 8.34 -0.91
CA GLU A 25 -23.09 6.93 -0.49
C GLU A 25 -21.75 6.64 0.22
N GLN A 26 -21.83 6.19 1.46
CA GLN A 26 -20.64 5.78 2.21
C GLN A 26 -20.00 4.59 1.49
N PRO A 27 -18.69 4.66 1.20
CA PRO A 27 -18.03 3.55 0.54
C PRO A 27 -18.06 2.31 1.42
N GLU A 28 -18.39 1.18 0.83
CA GLU A 28 -18.55 -0.08 1.55
C GLU A 28 -17.19 -0.68 1.91
N ASN A 29 -17.10 -1.23 3.12
CA ASN A 29 -15.91 -1.96 3.56
C ASN A 29 -15.78 -3.26 2.77
N ILE A 30 -14.66 -3.40 2.08
CA ILE A 30 -14.36 -4.58 1.28
C ILE A 30 -14.03 -5.78 2.15
N SER A 31 -14.48 -6.94 1.71
CA SER A 31 -14.22 -8.24 2.31
C SER A 31 -13.56 -9.17 1.29
N GLN A 32 -13.12 -10.37 1.70
CA GLN A 32 -12.59 -11.39 0.80
C GLN A 32 -13.68 -12.41 0.48
N PRO A 33 -13.80 -12.91 -0.78
CA PRO A 33 -14.90 -13.81 -1.17
C PRO A 33 -15.03 -15.05 -0.29
N TRP A 34 -13.93 -15.62 0.17
CA TRP A 34 -13.94 -16.83 0.99
C TRP A 34 -14.56 -16.62 2.38
N GLN A 35 -14.58 -15.38 2.89
CA GLN A 35 -15.26 -15.02 4.14
C GLN A 35 -16.78 -15.22 4.06
N MET A 36 -17.35 -15.27 2.85
CA MET A 36 -18.78 -15.53 2.65
C MET A 36 -19.13 -17.02 2.79
N ALA A 37 -18.15 -17.92 2.72
CA ALA A 37 -18.37 -19.35 2.80
C ALA A 37 -18.15 -19.89 4.22
N GLU A 38 -17.01 -19.59 4.84
CA GLU A 38 -16.62 -20.12 6.16
C GLU A 38 -15.61 -19.21 6.88
N GLU A 39 -15.43 -19.45 8.18
CA GLU A 39 -14.30 -18.94 8.96
C GLU A 39 -13.35 -20.09 9.30
N CYS A 40 -12.04 -19.84 9.30
CA CYS A 40 -11.08 -20.86 9.70
C CYS A 40 -11.37 -21.36 11.12
N PRO A 41 -11.18 -22.66 11.47
CA PRO A 41 -11.33 -23.19 12.83
C PRO A 41 -10.48 -22.46 13.88
N GLU A 42 -10.80 -22.68 15.16
CA GLU A 42 -10.05 -22.05 16.25
C GLU A 42 -8.58 -22.47 16.21
N ASN A 43 -7.68 -21.52 16.50
CA ASN A 43 -6.22 -21.69 16.42
C ASN A 43 -5.67 -22.00 15.02
N THR A 44 -6.43 -21.72 13.95
CA THR A 44 -5.96 -21.82 12.57
C THR A 44 -6.04 -20.47 11.85
N ILE A 45 -5.36 -20.34 10.72
CA ILE A 45 -5.40 -19.13 9.89
C ILE A 45 -5.66 -19.49 8.43
N PRO A 46 -6.32 -18.61 7.66
CA PRO A 46 -6.43 -18.77 6.22
C PRO A 46 -5.08 -18.50 5.56
N ILE A 47 -4.71 -19.37 4.63
CA ILE A 47 -3.48 -19.25 3.83
C ILE A 47 -3.86 -19.47 2.37
N LYS A 48 -3.54 -18.51 1.49
CA LYS A 48 -3.69 -18.71 0.04
C LYS A 48 -2.78 -19.87 -0.38
N ARG A 49 -3.39 -20.92 -0.94
CA ARG A 49 -2.65 -22.07 -1.49
C ARG A 49 -1.82 -21.62 -2.70
N ILE A 50 -0.55 -22.01 -2.72
CA ILE A 50 0.32 -21.89 -3.89
C ILE A 50 0.15 -23.16 -4.72
N THR A 51 -0.17 -23.00 -6.01
CA THR A 51 -0.40 -24.10 -6.96
C THR A 51 0.86 -24.39 -7.78
N GLN A 52 0.86 -25.50 -8.52
CA GLN A 52 1.95 -25.83 -9.43
C GLN A 52 2.04 -24.79 -10.55
N GLU A 53 0.90 -24.35 -11.07
CA GLU A 53 0.77 -23.31 -12.09
C GLU A 53 1.38 -21.99 -11.61
N ASP A 54 1.28 -21.67 -10.32
CA ASP A 54 1.93 -20.49 -9.73
C ASP A 54 3.45 -20.56 -9.79
N LEU A 55 4.00 -21.73 -9.49
CA LEU A 55 5.44 -21.95 -9.50
C LEU A 55 6.02 -22.01 -10.91
N LEU A 56 5.21 -22.34 -11.91
CA LEU A 56 5.62 -22.38 -13.33
C LEU A 56 5.67 -20.99 -13.99
N ARG A 57 5.11 -19.94 -13.36
CA ARG A 57 5.17 -18.56 -13.89
C ARG A 57 6.46 -17.82 -13.53
N VAL A 58 7.27 -18.37 -12.65
CA VAL A 58 8.53 -17.73 -12.22
C VAL A 58 9.75 -18.48 -12.75
N ASP A 59 10.78 -17.73 -13.14
CA ASP A 59 12.04 -18.30 -13.64
C ASP A 59 12.77 -19.14 -12.59
N ASN A 60 12.61 -18.80 -11.31
CA ASN A 60 13.24 -19.50 -10.20
C ASN A 60 12.33 -19.59 -8.98
N ILE A 61 11.88 -20.81 -8.66
CA ILE A 61 11.03 -21.11 -7.51
C ILE A 61 11.64 -20.64 -6.19
N LYS A 62 12.97 -20.64 -6.03
CA LYS A 62 13.64 -20.15 -4.81
C LYS A 62 13.44 -18.65 -4.58
N ASN A 63 13.05 -17.91 -5.62
CA ASN A 63 12.77 -16.48 -5.58
C ASN A 63 11.27 -16.17 -5.65
N TYR A 64 10.39 -17.18 -5.64
CA TYR A 64 8.95 -16.96 -5.69
C TYR A 64 8.50 -16.03 -4.56
N GLY A 65 7.77 -14.97 -4.91
CA GLY A 65 7.29 -13.96 -3.98
C GLY A 65 8.35 -12.96 -3.50
N ARG A 66 9.63 -13.07 -3.90
CA ARG A 66 10.66 -12.08 -3.58
C ARG A 66 10.70 -10.99 -4.65
N LYS A 67 10.91 -9.73 -4.25
CA LYS A 67 11.26 -8.67 -5.21
C LYS A 67 12.68 -8.96 -5.75
N SER A 68 12.80 -9.24 -7.05
CA SER A 68 14.08 -9.55 -7.69
C SER A 68 14.74 -8.30 -8.26
N ASN A 69 16.06 -8.15 -8.04
CA ASN A 69 16.91 -7.13 -8.68
C ASN A 69 16.25 -5.75 -8.75
N ILE A 70 15.88 -5.16 -7.61
CA ILE A 70 15.42 -3.77 -7.58
C ILE A 70 16.55 -2.91 -8.15
N SER A 71 16.34 -2.41 -9.36
CA SER A 71 17.29 -1.62 -10.12
C SER A 71 17.43 -0.27 -9.45
N GLN A 72 18.28 -0.21 -8.44
CA GLN A 72 18.31 0.85 -7.44
C GLN A 72 17.08 0.75 -6.52
N PRO A 73 17.27 0.61 -5.19
CA PRO A 73 16.21 0.82 -4.23
C PRO A 73 15.56 2.21 -4.46
N HIS A 74 14.59 2.61 -3.65
CA HIS A 74 14.18 4.01 -3.45
C HIS A 74 15.33 5.02 -3.13
N GLN A 75 16.59 4.71 -3.45
CA GLN A 75 17.86 5.32 -3.09
C GLN A 75 18.05 6.75 -3.54
N LEU A 76 17.29 7.26 -4.51
CA LEU A 76 17.52 8.60 -5.04
C LEU A 76 16.20 9.24 -5.49
N TYR A 77 15.31 9.50 -4.54
CA TYR A 77 14.32 10.56 -4.75
C TYR A 77 14.98 11.92 -4.53
N ASN A 78 15.98 12.24 -5.33
CA ASN A 78 16.32 13.63 -5.59
C ASN A 78 15.45 14.07 -6.78
N PRO A 79 14.65 15.14 -6.65
CA PRO A 79 13.86 15.70 -7.75
C PRO A 79 14.69 16.06 -9.00
N THR A 80 16.01 16.15 -8.86
CA THR A 80 16.98 16.47 -9.91
C THR A 80 17.63 15.26 -10.59
N ASP A 81 17.45 14.05 -10.06
CA ASP A 81 17.95 12.86 -10.76
C ASP A 81 17.02 12.59 -11.93
N ILE A 82 17.54 12.87 -13.13
CA ILE A 82 16.90 12.60 -14.41
C ILE A 82 16.32 11.20 -14.32
N ILE A 83 14.99 11.10 -14.31
CA ILE A 83 14.25 9.84 -14.35
C ILE A 83 14.73 9.10 -15.59
N SER A 84 15.72 8.23 -15.42
CA SER A 84 16.24 7.47 -16.54
C SER A 84 15.12 6.55 -17.02
N ASP A 85 14.97 6.40 -18.34
CA ASP A 85 14.04 5.45 -18.96
C ASP A 85 14.34 3.97 -18.62
N ASN A 86 15.31 3.72 -17.73
CA ASN A 86 15.72 2.42 -17.23
C ASN A 86 15.17 2.09 -15.83
N ASN A 87 14.41 2.99 -15.19
CA ASN A 87 13.74 2.68 -13.92
C ASN A 87 12.50 1.81 -14.20
N ASP A 88 12.48 0.62 -13.62
CA ASP A 88 11.36 -0.31 -13.67
C ASP A 88 10.23 0.07 -12.71
N HIS A 89 10.39 1.11 -11.89
CA HIS A 89 9.39 1.55 -10.93
C HIS A 89 8.99 3.02 -11.15
N GLU A 90 7.68 3.28 -11.18
CA GLU A 90 7.11 4.62 -11.28
C GLU A 90 6.10 4.89 -10.17
N TYR A 91 6.14 6.09 -9.61
CA TYR A 91 5.46 6.42 -8.37
C TYR A 91 4.56 7.64 -8.51
N ALA A 92 3.46 7.64 -7.78
CA ALA A 92 2.67 8.83 -7.46
C ALA A 92 2.28 8.73 -5.99
N ILE A 93 3.07 9.36 -5.12
CA ILE A 93 3.02 9.17 -3.67
C ILE A 93 2.95 10.50 -2.92
N ALA A 94 2.28 10.47 -1.76
CA ALA A 94 2.38 11.46 -0.71
C ALA A 94 3.26 10.90 0.41
N TYR A 95 4.03 11.75 1.09
CA TYR A 95 4.92 11.32 2.16
C TYR A 95 5.09 12.37 3.25
N VAL A 96 5.46 11.91 4.44
CA VAL A 96 5.92 12.77 5.54
C VAL A 96 7.33 12.39 5.95
N ASN A 97 8.09 13.40 6.38
CA ASN A 97 9.38 13.25 7.03
C ASN A 97 9.31 13.90 8.43
N GLY A 98 10.31 13.63 9.26
CA GLY A 98 10.51 14.37 10.52
C GLY A 98 9.87 13.74 11.75
N GLY A 99 9.72 12.41 11.78
CA GLY A 99 9.28 11.67 12.96
C GLY A 99 10.22 11.81 14.19
N PRO A 100 10.08 10.95 15.22
CA PRO A 100 9.53 9.61 15.11
C PRO A 100 8.00 9.55 15.16
N TYR A 101 7.43 8.72 14.28
CA TYR A 101 6.04 8.28 14.32
C TYR A 101 6.00 6.80 14.73
N ARG A 102 4.89 6.38 15.34
CA ARG A 102 4.65 4.97 15.66
C ARG A 102 3.88 4.23 14.59
N GLY A 103 3.33 4.91 13.60
CA GLY A 103 2.52 4.26 12.59
C GLY A 103 1.69 5.21 11.76
N THR A 104 0.75 4.64 11.02
CA THR A 104 -0.18 5.37 10.17
C THR A 104 -1.49 4.59 9.99
N LYS A 105 -2.55 5.33 9.66
CA LYS A 105 -3.87 4.84 9.25
C LYS A 105 -4.24 5.53 7.94
N ALA A 106 -4.85 4.82 7.00
CA ALA A 106 -5.45 5.41 5.81
C ALA A 106 -6.56 4.53 5.23
N GLN A 107 -7.54 5.16 4.57
CA GLN A 107 -8.53 4.47 3.75
C GLN A 107 -8.13 4.52 2.28
N ILE A 108 -8.24 3.40 1.58
CA ILE A 108 -7.79 3.23 0.20
C ILE A 108 -8.95 2.68 -0.62
N ASN A 109 -9.27 3.29 -1.78
CA ASN A 109 -10.25 2.71 -2.69
C ASN A 109 -9.60 1.66 -3.62
N VAL A 110 -10.34 0.57 -3.88
CA VAL A 110 -9.83 -0.56 -4.67
C VAL A 110 -10.29 -0.45 -6.11
N TRP A 111 -9.35 -0.62 -7.04
CA TRP A 111 -9.59 -0.63 -8.47
C TRP A 111 -8.94 -1.86 -9.11
N LYS A 112 -9.44 -2.21 -10.30
CA LYS A 112 -8.84 -3.22 -11.17
C LYS A 112 -8.22 -2.51 -12.38
N PRO A 113 -6.98 -1.98 -12.29
CA PRO A 113 -6.29 -1.37 -13.41
C PRO A 113 -6.06 -2.36 -14.55
N ARG A 114 -5.88 -1.82 -15.76
CA ARG A 114 -5.28 -2.55 -16.87
C ARG A 114 -3.81 -2.82 -16.54
N ILE A 115 -3.37 -4.06 -16.69
CA ILE A 115 -1.98 -4.48 -16.48
C ILE A 115 -1.41 -5.04 -17.78
N GLU A 116 -0.24 -4.57 -18.19
CA GLU A 116 0.51 -5.15 -19.30
C GLU A 116 1.25 -6.43 -18.85
N ALA A 117 1.53 -7.33 -19.79
CA ALA A 117 2.09 -8.65 -19.45
C ALA A 117 3.45 -8.56 -18.72
N GLY A 118 3.51 -9.16 -17.54
CA GLY A 118 4.66 -9.19 -16.64
C GLY A 118 4.97 -7.87 -15.93
N GLU A 119 3.92 -7.10 -15.67
CA GLU A 119 3.95 -5.87 -14.91
C GLU A 119 2.97 -5.92 -13.74
N SER A 120 3.00 -4.89 -12.89
CA SER A 120 2.06 -4.79 -11.77
C SER A 120 1.73 -3.36 -11.42
N SER A 121 0.57 -3.18 -10.75
CA SER A 121 0.16 -1.92 -10.14
C SER A 121 -0.16 -2.14 -8.67
N ILE A 122 0.25 -1.18 -7.84
CA ILE A 122 0.20 -1.27 -6.38
C ILE A 122 -0.37 0.03 -5.82
N SER A 123 -1.22 -0.11 -4.80
CA SER A 123 -1.76 0.97 -3.97
C SER A 123 -1.43 0.65 -2.51
N GLN A 124 -0.49 1.35 -1.88
CA GLN A 124 0.06 0.89 -0.61
C GLN A 124 0.49 1.99 0.35
N ILE A 125 0.76 1.55 1.58
CA ILE A 125 1.45 2.29 2.64
C ILE A 125 2.86 1.71 2.75
N TRP A 126 3.86 2.58 2.85
CA TRP A 126 5.24 2.21 3.21
C TRP A 126 5.65 2.87 4.53
N ILE A 127 6.25 2.09 5.41
CA ILE A 127 6.93 2.57 6.63
C ILE A 127 8.42 2.28 6.51
N PHE A 128 9.25 3.30 6.65
CA PHE A 128 10.71 3.18 6.47
C PHE A 128 11.48 3.36 7.77
N GLY A 129 12.54 2.58 7.93
CA GLY A 129 13.53 2.74 9.00
C GLY A 129 14.96 2.60 8.47
N GLY A 130 15.87 3.41 8.99
CA GLY A 130 17.29 3.34 8.64
C GLY A 130 17.63 4.07 7.35
N LYS A 131 18.79 3.74 6.78
CA LYS A 131 19.32 4.36 5.56
C LYS A 131 19.13 3.44 4.37
N PHE A 132 18.92 4.02 3.20
CA PHE A 132 18.80 3.25 1.97
C PHE A 132 20.01 2.32 1.72
N GLY A 133 19.75 1.18 1.07
CA GLY A 133 20.69 0.08 0.91
C GLY A 133 20.48 -1.01 1.98
N PRO A 134 21.52 -1.77 2.37
CA PRO A 134 21.39 -2.89 3.30
C PRO A 134 20.89 -2.52 4.70
N GLY A 135 20.94 -1.23 5.06
CA GLY A 135 20.42 -0.71 6.33
C GLY A 135 18.95 -0.32 6.30
N LEU A 136 18.24 -0.53 5.19
CA LEU A 136 16.85 -0.13 5.04
C LEU A 136 15.91 -1.20 5.60
N ASN A 137 14.97 -0.78 6.43
CA ASN A 137 13.85 -1.60 6.88
C ASN A 137 12.57 -1.04 6.29
N THR A 138 11.73 -1.92 5.73
CA THR A 138 10.41 -1.52 5.21
C THR A 138 9.32 -2.45 5.72
N ILE A 139 8.15 -1.85 5.96
CA ILE A 139 6.87 -2.54 6.16
C ILE A 139 5.90 -1.97 5.12
N GLU A 140 5.24 -2.86 4.40
CA GLU A 140 4.37 -2.52 3.27
C GLU A 140 3.04 -3.28 3.38
N ALA A 141 1.93 -2.60 3.14
CA ALA A 141 0.62 -3.24 2.98
C ALA A 141 -0.29 -2.41 2.07
N GLY A 142 -1.19 -3.09 1.34
CA GLY A 142 -2.05 -2.41 0.39
C GLY A 142 -2.86 -3.34 -0.51
N SER A 143 -3.20 -2.82 -1.69
CA SER A 143 -3.77 -3.55 -2.83
C SER A 143 -2.71 -3.77 -3.90
N HIS A 144 -2.65 -4.97 -4.46
CA HIS A 144 -1.68 -5.36 -5.48
C HIS A 144 -2.37 -6.11 -6.62
N VAL A 145 -2.16 -5.65 -7.85
CA VAL A 145 -2.60 -6.34 -9.07
C VAL A 145 -1.35 -6.82 -9.80
N ASN A 146 -1.12 -8.14 -9.75
CA ASN A 146 0.09 -8.76 -10.30
C ASN A 146 -0.23 -10.16 -10.85
N PRO A 147 -0.50 -10.26 -12.16
CA PRO A 147 -0.82 -11.51 -12.82
C PRO A 147 0.27 -12.58 -12.67
N ASP A 148 1.54 -12.22 -12.68
CA ASP A 148 2.64 -13.17 -12.56
C ASP A 148 2.66 -13.81 -11.16
N LEU A 149 2.44 -13.00 -10.12
CA LEU A 149 2.40 -13.46 -8.73
C LEU A 149 1.12 -14.24 -8.42
N TYR A 150 -0.06 -13.73 -8.83
CA TYR A 150 -1.34 -14.27 -8.35
C TYR A 150 -2.03 -15.23 -9.32
N GLY A 151 -1.65 -15.22 -10.60
CA GLY A 151 -2.28 -16.02 -11.66
C GLY A 151 -3.54 -15.36 -12.25
N ASP A 152 -3.89 -14.16 -11.78
CA ASP A 152 -5.06 -13.42 -12.21
C ASP A 152 -4.82 -11.89 -12.11
N ALA A 153 -5.71 -11.11 -12.71
CA ALA A 153 -5.61 -9.65 -12.74
C ALA A 153 -6.54 -8.96 -11.75
N ASN A 154 -7.00 -9.64 -10.69
CA ASN A 154 -7.82 -9.03 -9.65
C ASN A 154 -6.94 -8.31 -8.62
N PRO A 155 -7.50 -7.34 -7.88
CA PRO A 155 -6.78 -6.74 -6.76
C PRO A 155 -6.76 -7.66 -5.55
N HIS A 156 -5.55 -7.91 -5.04
CA HIS A 156 -5.32 -8.69 -3.83
C HIS A 156 -4.90 -7.78 -2.67
N PHE A 157 -5.41 -8.05 -1.47
CA PHE A 157 -4.80 -7.53 -0.25
C PHE A 157 -3.42 -8.14 -0.12
N PHE A 158 -2.38 -7.33 0.04
CA PHE A 158 -1.02 -7.82 0.20
C PHE A 158 -0.31 -7.19 1.38
N ILE A 159 0.72 -7.91 1.82
CA ILE A 159 1.74 -7.40 2.73
C ILE A 159 3.13 -7.71 2.16
N TYR A 160 4.11 -6.88 2.50
CA TYR A 160 5.52 -7.12 2.23
C TYR A 160 6.35 -6.51 3.37
N TRP A 161 7.57 -6.99 3.54
CA TRP A 161 8.55 -6.39 4.45
C TRP A 161 9.97 -6.71 4.00
N THR A 162 10.94 -5.91 4.40
CA THR A 162 12.36 -6.28 4.32
C THR A 162 13.13 -5.68 5.49
N SER A 163 14.16 -6.40 5.96
CA SER A 163 15.09 -5.93 6.98
C SER A 163 16.42 -5.49 6.41
N ASP A 164 16.63 -5.66 5.11
CA ASP A 164 17.92 -5.46 4.47
C ASP A 164 17.81 -4.78 3.11
N GLY A 165 16.82 -3.91 2.92
CA GLY A 165 16.65 -3.15 1.67
C GLY A 165 16.42 -4.04 0.44
N TYR A 166 15.63 -5.10 0.59
CA TYR A 166 15.22 -6.02 -0.49
C TYR A 166 16.37 -6.87 -1.05
N HIS A 167 17.49 -6.97 -0.34
CA HIS A 167 18.66 -7.71 -0.82
C HIS A 167 18.50 -9.23 -0.63
N LYS A 168 18.17 -9.70 0.57
CA LYS A 168 17.99 -11.13 0.88
C LYS A 168 16.70 -11.43 1.62
N THR A 169 16.16 -10.45 2.34
CA THR A 169 14.99 -10.64 3.21
C THR A 169 13.73 -10.07 2.58
N GLY A 170 12.60 -10.66 2.97
CA GLY A 170 11.29 -10.27 2.49
C GLY A 170 10.73 -11.15 1.38
N CYS A 171 9.42 -11.21 1.36
CA CYS A 171 8.61 -11.77 0.29
C CYS A 171 7.17 -11.26 0.45
N TYR A 172 6.37 -11.42 -0.60
CA TYR A 172 4.94 -11.12 -0.55
C TYR A 172 4.19 -12.08 0.36
N ASN A 173 3.26 -11.53 1.13
CA ASN A 173 2.28 -12.27 1.92
C ASN A 173 2.94 -13.23 2.93
N LEU A 174 2.41 -14.44 3.05
CA LEU A 174 2.94 -15.50 3.89
C LEU A 174 3.90 -16.45 3.15
N MET A 175 4.48 -16.03 2.01
CA MET A 175 5.33 -16.90 1.19
C MET A 175 6.70 -17.20 1.83
N CYS A 176 7.03 -16.51 2.92
CA CYS A 176 8.22 -16.70 3.73
C CYS A 176 7.92 -16.25 5.17
N SER A 177 8.73 -16.73 6.11
CA SER A 177 8.60 -16.40 7.53
C SER A 177 8.93 -14.92 7.80
N GLY A 178 8.06 -14.22 8.52
CA GLY A 178 8.34 -12.88 9.03
C GLY A 178 7.09 -12.18 9.58
N PHE A 179 5.93 -12.44 8.99
CA PHE A 179 4.65 -11.98 9.54
C PHE A 179 3.98 -13.09 10.34
N VAL A 180 3.50 -12.79 11.54
CA VAL A 180 2.72 -13.69 12.39
C VAL A 180 1.24 -13.30 12.24
N GLN A 181 0.53 -14.03 11.39
CA GLN A 181 -0.93 -13.86 11.25
C GLN A 181 -1.66 -14.50 12.43
N ILE A 182 -2.69 -13.82 12.93
CA ILE A 182 -3.55 -14.31 14.01
C ILE A 182 -5.03 -14.30 13.63
N ASN A 183 -5.40 -13.57 12.58
CA ASN A 183 -6.79 -13.43 12.16
C ASN A 183 -7.27 -14.65 11.37
N ARG A 184 -8.49 -15.10 11.69
CA ARG A 184 -9.16 -16.28 11.11
C ARG A 184 -10.06 -15.97 9.91
N ARG A 185 -10.16 -14.69 9.53
CA ARG A 185 -11.07 -14.14 8.52
C ARG A 185 -10.35 -13.42 7.39
N VAL A 186 -9.12 -12.96 7.57
CA VAL A 186 -8.39 -12.18 6.55
C VAL A 186 -7.14 -12.94 6.14
N SER A 187 -6.97 -13.15 4.83
CA SER A 187 -5.75 -13.74 4.25
C SER A 187 -4.96 -12.69 3.48
N PRO A 188 -3.72 -12.37 3.86
CA PRO A 188 -2.78 -11.76 2.93
C PRO A 188 -2.66 -12.60 1.65
N GLY A 189 -2.60 -11.93 0.50
CA GLY A 189 -2.69 -12.53 -0.82
C GLY A 189 -4.11 -12.89 -1.27
N GLY A 190 -5.15 -12.66 -0.45
CA GLY A 190 -6.54 -12.91 -0.83
C GLY A 190 -7.11 -11.81 -1.72
N VAL A 191 -8.01 -12.19 -2.64
CA VAL A 191 -8.72 -11.29 -3.56
C VAL A 191 -9.71 -10.42 -2.80
N PHE A 192 -9.85 -9.16 -3.20
CA PHE A 192 -10.95 -8.29 -2.77
C PHE A 192 -12.25 -8.62 -3.52
N ASN A 193 -13.37 -8.75 -2.80
CA ASN A 193 -14.66 -9.18 -3.38
C ASN A 193 -15.33 -8.15 -4.30
N HIS A 194 -15.05 -6.86 -4.10
CA HIS A 194 -15.61 -5.76 -4.86
C HIS A 194 -14.53 -4.79 -5.33
N ILE A 195 -14.83 -4.10 -6.43
CA ILE A 195 -13.96 -3.08 -7.02
C ILE A 195 -14.76 -1.83 -7.33
N SER A 196 -14.11 -0.68 -7.19
CA SER A 196 -14.69 0.61 -7.56
C SER A 196 -14.91 0.69 -9.07
N THR A 197 -15.91 1.47 -9.47
CA THR A 197 -16.27 1.66 -10.89
C THR A 197 -16.35 3.14 -11.25
N TYR A 198 -16.00 3.48 -12.49
CA TYR A 198 -16.01 4.86 -12.95
C TYR A 198 -17.42 5.45 -12.89
N ASN A 199 -17.59 6.57 -12.19
CA ASN A 199 -18.89 7.20 -11.88
C ASN A 199 -19.90 6.29 -11.14
N GLY A 200 -19.46 5.16 -10.59
CA GLY A 200 -20.32 4.19 -9.91
C GLY A 200 -19.90 3.97 -8.45
N PRO A 201 -20.34 2.85 -7.85
CA PRO A 201 -20.00 2.48 -6.49
C PRO A 201 -18.49 2.50 -6.24
N GLN A 202 -18.12 3.01 -5.06
CA GLN A 202 -16.74 3.08 -4.58
C GLN A 202 -16.58 2.15 -3.40
N PHE A 203 -15.55 1.31 -3.46
CA PHE A 203 -15.27 0.33 -2.42
C PHE A 203 -13.91 0.63 -1.79
N ILE A 204 -13.86 0.61 -0.45
CA ILE A 204 -12.66 0.97 0.30
C ILE A 204 -12.25 -0.12 1.29
N PHE A 205 -11.00 -0.06 1.71
CA PHE A 205 -10.52 -0.73 2.91
C PHE A 205 -9.68 0.24 3.73
N THR A 206 -9.69 0.06 5.05
CA THR A 206 -8.88 0.85 5.97
C THR A 206 -7.68 0.03 6.40
N LEU A 207 -6.47 0.57 6.24
CA LEU A 207 -5.26 -0.01 6.81
C LEU A 207 -4.79 0.82 7.99
N GLN A 208 -4.37 0.13 9.05
CA GLN A 208 -3.65 0.72 10.16
C GLN A 208 -2.43 -0.15 10.48
N ILE A 209 -1.26 0.47 10.49
CA ILE A 209 0.00 -0.17 10.88
C ILE A 209 0.61 0.63 12.00
N TRP A 210 0.93 0.00 13.13
CA TRP A 210 1.50 0.69 14.28
C TRP A 210 2.45 -0.17 15.10
N LYS A 211 3.42 0.47 15.73
CA LYS A 211 4.34 -0.15 16.68
C LYS A 211 3.70 -0.18 18.07
N ASP A 212 3.50 -1.38 18.59
CA ASP A 212 3.01 -1.58 19.96
C ASP A 212 4.10 -1.16 20.97
N PRO A 213 3.80 -0.25 21.92
CA PRO A 213 4.80 0.32 22.81
C PRO A 213 5.40 -0.69 23.78
N LYS A 214 4.64 -1.71 24.21
CA LYS A 214 5.08 -2.68 25.22
C LYS A 214 5.89 -3.82 24.60
N THR A 215 5.37 -4.46 23.55
CA THR A 215 6.05 -5.59 22.91
C THR A 215 7.14 -5.12 21.95
N GLY A 216 6.92 -3.96 21.30
CA GLY A 216 7.74 -3.42 20.22
C GLY A 216 7.37 -3.95 18.84
N ASN A 217 6.43 -4.90 18.75
CA ASN A 217 6.00 -5.49 17.48
C ASN A 217 5.20 -4.48 16.65
N TRP A 218 5.28 -4.63 15.33
CA TRP A 218 4.50 -3.83 14.39
C TRP A 218 3.22 -4.58 14.04
N TRP A 219 2.07 -4.02 14.42
CA TRP A 219 0.75 -4.61 14.20
C TRP A 219 0.11 -4.10 12.92
N LEU A 220 -0.69 -4.96 12.30
CA LEU A 220 -1.49 -4.67 11.12
C LEU A 220 -2.96 -4.93 11.42
N GLN A 221 -3.79 -3.93 11.15
CA GLN A 221 -5.24 -4.03 11.24
C GLN A 221 -5.89 -3.61 9.92
N LEU A 222 -6.95 -4.33 9.56
CA LEU A 222 -7.79 -4.08 8.40
C LEU A 222 -9.20 -3.67 8.85
N ASN A 223 -9.78 -2.66 8.20
CA ASN A 223 -11.17 -2.22 8.41
C ASN A 223 -11.55 -1.97 9.87
N GLU A 224 -10.60 -1.46 10.67
CA GLU A 224 -10.78 -1.07 12.08
C GLU A 224 -11.21 -2.19 13.04
N LYS A 225 -11.36 -3.42 12.54
CA LYS A 225 -11.90 -4.57 13.27
C LYS A 225 -10.97 -5.77 13.17
N ASP A 226 -10.47 -6.05 11.98
CA ASP A 226 -9.69 -7.25 11.71
C ASP A 226 -8.22 -7.01 12.06
N LEU A 227 -7.85 -7.34 13.30
CA LEU A 227 -6.44 -7.39 13.70
C LEU A 227 -5.75 -8.56 13.01
N VAL A 228 -5.11 -8.29 11.86
CA VAL A 228 -4.59 -9.31 10.93
C VAL A 228 -3.46 -10.12 11.57
N GLY A 229 -2.51 -9.42 12.20
CA GLY A 229 -1.28 -10.01 12.72
C GLY A 229 -0.23 -8.96 13.02
N TYR A 230 1.01 -9.42 13.21
CA TYR A 230 2.14 -8.54 13.51
C TYR A 230 3.45 -9.03 12.89
N TRP A 231 4.35 -8.10 12.67
CA TRP A 231 5.76 -8.37 12.44
C TRP A 231 6.54 -8.26 13.76
N PRO A 232 7.34 -9.28 14.13
CA PRO A 232 8.22 -9.20 15.29
C PRO A 232 9.23 -8.05 15.16
N LYS A 233 9.50 -7.34 16.27
CA LYS A 233 10.45 -6.22 16.29
C LYS A 233 11.86 -6.59 15.86
N GLU A 234 12.24 -7.86 16.05
CA GLU A 234 13.57 -8.39 15.74
C GLU A 234 13.88 -8.31 14.23
N LEU A 235 12.85 -8.21 13.38
CA LEU A 235 13.03 -7.99 11.95
C LEU A 235 13.50 -6.58 11.62
N PHE A 236 13.24 -5.59 12.48
CA PHE A 236 13.40 -4.19 12.12
C PHE A 236 14.21 -3.39 13.15
N PRO A 237 15.52 -3.63 13.25
CA PRO A 237 16.38 -2.86 14.15
C PRO A 237 16.31 -1.35 13.91
N ASN A 238 16.14 -0.92 12.65
CA ASN A 238 16.07 0.50 12.29
C ASN A 238 14.65 1.10 12.43
N LEU A 239 13.67 0.32 12.87
CA LEU A 239 12.33 0.77 13.27
C LEU A 239 12.09 0.60 14.77
N ALA A 240 13.13 0.25 15.56
CA ALA A 240 13.00 -0.01 17.00
C ALA A 240 12.45 1.19 17.79
N HIS A 241 12.72 2.42 17.31
CA HIS A 241 12.30 3.68 17.93
C HIS A 241 11.19 4.39 17.16
N GLY A 242 10.48 3.68 16.27
CA GLY A 242 9.51 4.27 15.35
C GLY A 242 10.13 4.58 13.99
N THR A 243 9.37 5.31 13.17
CA THR A 243 9.74 5.67 11.80
C THR A 243 9.89 7.17 11.65
N SER A 244 10.87 7.63 10.88
CA SER A 244 11.00 9.04 10.51
C SER A 244 10.39 9.38 9.14
N LYS A 245 9.96 8.37 8.38
CA LYS A 245 9.45 8.52 7.02
C LYS A 245 8.36 7.49 6.71
N MET A 246 7.22 7.98 6.24
CA MET A 246 6.11 7.16 5.76
C MET A 246 5.64 7.68 4.41
N GLU A 247 5.19 6.76 3.56
CA GLU A 247 4.66 7.07 2.23
C GLU A 247 3.31 6.38 2.02
N TRP A 248 2.46 7.01 1.22
CA TRP A 248 1.17 6.50 0.78
C TRP A 248 1.02 6.77 -0.71
N GLY A 249 0.50 5.83 -1.48
CA GLY A 249 0.15 6.10 -2.88
C GLY A 249 0.32 4.91 -3.81
N GLY A 250 0.54 5.25 -5.08
CA GLY A 250 0.61 4.30 -6.17
C GLY A 250 2.03 4.00 -6.64
N GLU A 251 2.26 2.75 -7.03
CA GLU A 251 3.46 2.28 -7.70
C GLU A 251 3.05 1.46 -8.94
N VAL A 252 3.76 1.65 -10.05
CA VAL A 252 3.72 0.76 -11.22
C VAL A 252 5.10 0.16 -11.41
N VAL A 253 5.15 -1.17 -11.49
CA VAL A 253 6.36 -1.90 -11.85
C VAL A 253 6.26 -2.29 -13.32
N SER A 254 7.10 -1.68 -14.16
CA SER A 254 7.09 -1.87 -15.61
C SER A 254 8.37 -2.52 -16.12
N LYS A 255 8.29 -3.20 -17.27
CA LYS A 255 9.46 -3.79 -17.91
C LYS A 255 10.33 -2.72 -18.58
N LYS A 256 11.65 -2.87 -18.46
CA LYS A 256 12.64 -1.97 -19.09
C LYS A 256 12.65 -2.07 -20.62
N ASN A 257 13.25 -1.06 -21.25
CA ASN A 257 13.62 -1.04 -22.68
C ASN A 257 12.45 -1.20 -23.65
N LYS A 258 11.29 -0.62 -23.33
CA LYS A 258 10.18 -0.56 -24.28
C LYS A 258 10.32 0.61 -25.23
N ILE A 259 9.86 0.42 -26.47
CA ILE A 259 9.78 1.48 -27.49
C ILE A 259 8.75 2.54 -27.10
N HIS A 260 7.71 2.14 -26.37
CA HIS A 260 6.62 2.98 -25.90
C HIS A 260 6.47 2.84 -24.40
N HIS A 261 5.91 3.85 -23.75
CA HIS A 261 5.53 3.74 -22.36
C HIS A 261 4.56 2.58 -22.14
N THR A 262 4.58 2.03 -20.93
CA THR A 262 3.68 0.93 -20.57
C THR A 262 2.20 1.33 -20.65
N THR A 263 1.35 0.40 -21.07
CA THR A 263 -0.11 0.51 -20.98
C THR A 263 -0.67 0.08 -19.63
N THR A 264 0.19 -0.27 -18.67
CA THR A 264 -0.19 -0.52 -17.28
C THR A 264 -0.71 0.75 -16.64
N ALA A 265 -1.92 0.68 -16.11
CA ALA A 265 -2.58 1.77 -15.40
C ALA A 265 -2.17 1.76 -13.92
N MET A 266 -2.05 2.96 -13.33
CA MET A 266 -1.93 3.13 -11.88
C MET A 266 -3.30 3.38 -11.27
N GLY A 267 -3.64 2.61 -10.23
CA GLY A 267 -4.91 2.74 -9.52
C GLY A 267 -6.11 2.51 -10.44
N SER A 268 -6.91 3.55 -10.66
CA SER A 268 -8.09 3.55 -11.53
C SER A 268 -7.74 3.61 -13.02
N GLY A 269 -6.51 4.01 -13.36
CA GLY A 269 -6.13 4.37 -14.73
C GLY A 269 -6.53 5.79 -15.14
N HIS A 270 -7.17 6.54 -14.26
CA HIS A 270 -7.59 7.93 -14.49
C HIS A 270 -6.71 8.92 -13.74
N PHE A 271 -6.57 10.12 -14.30
CA PHE A 271 -5.77 11.17 -13.67
C PHE A 271 -6.47 11.73 -12.44
N PRO A 272 -5.71 12.21 -11.43
CA PRO A 272 -6.27 12.75 -10.20
C PRO A 272 -7.17 13.98 -10.41
N SER A 273 -7.02 14.70 -11.52
CA SER A 273 -7.89 15.83 -11.88
C SER A 273 -9.35 15.43 -12.11
N GLU A 274 -9.62 14.15 -12.35
CA GLU A 274 -11.00 13.66 -12.50
C GLU A 274 -11.75 13.51 -11.17
N GLY A 275 -11.02 13.39 -10.05
CA GLY A 275 -11.60 13.43 -8.70
C GLY A 275 -12.42 12.20 -8.30
N PHE A 276 -13.36 12.40 -7.37
CA PHE A 276 -14.15 11.33 -6.75
C PHE A 276 -14.91 10.50 -7.79
N ARG A 277 -15.08 9.20 -7.49
CA ARG A 277 -15.70 8.18 -8.36
C ARG A 277 -14.97 7.88 -9.67
N LYS A 278 -13.86 8.56 -9.96
CA LYS A 278 -13.12 8.41 -11.22
C LYS A 278 -11.66 8.06 -10.96
N ALA A 279 -11.00 8.82 -10.10
CA ALA A 279 -9.61 8.62 -9.72
C ALA A 279 -9.48 7.72 -8.49
N SER A 280 -8.30 7.09 -8.34
CA SER A 280 -7.95 6.43 -7.08
C SER A 280 -7.64 7.46 -6.01
N ASN A 281 -7.90 7.11 -4.75
CA ASN A 281 -7.66 7.99 -3.63
C ASN A 281 -7.20 7.25 -2.39
N PHE A 282 -6.47 8.00 -1.58
CA PHE A 282 -6.35 7.76 -0.15
C PHE A 282 -7.11 8.86 0.57
N LYS A 283 -7.85 8.51 1.63
CA LYS A 283 -8.58 9.45 2.49
C LYS A 283 -8.42 9.09 3.95
N ALA A 284 -8.72 10.04 4.84
CA ALA A 284 -8.45 9.92 6.27
C ALA A 284 -7.01 9.44 6.50
N VAL A 285 -6.05 10.06 5.80
CA VAL A 285 -4.63 9.76 5.95
C VAL A 285 -4.18 10.34 7.28
N LYS A 286 -3.69 9.48 8.16
CA LYS A 286 -3.30 9.83 9.53
C LYS A 286 -1.91 9.32 9.85
N THR A 287 -1.23 10.00 10.75
CA THR A 287 -0.04 9.48 11.44
C THR A 287 -0.42 9.07 12.86
N ILE A 288 0.32 8.11 13.40
CA ILE A 288 0.23 7.71 14.80
C ILE A 288 1.46 8.26 15.49
N ASP A 289 1.25 9.16 16.46
CA ASP A 289 2.32 9.82 17.17
C ASP A 289 2.96 8.93 18.25
N MET A 290 3.95 9.48 18.95
CA MET A 290 4.62 8.77 20.07
C MET A 290 3.74 8.63 21.32
N ASN A 291 2.53 9.19 21.35
CA ASN A 291 1.56 9.16 22.46
C ASN A 291 0.29 8.34 22.14
N ASP A 292 0.26 7.59 21.02
CA ASP A 292 -0.82 6.70 20.56
C ASP A 292 -2.00 7.51 19.97
N GLY A 293 -1.78 8.80 19.69
CA GLY A 293 -2.74 9.64 19.01
C GLY A 293 -2.73 9.41 17.51
N ILE A 294 -3.91 9.15 16.95
CA ILE A 294 -4.17 9.19 15.51
C ILE A 294 -4.45 10.64 15.15
N ILE A 295 -3.52 11.28 14.43
CA ILE A 295 -3.55 12.72 14.11
C ILE A 295 -3.29 12.97 12.62
N ASP A 296 -3.68 14.14 12.14
CA ASP A 296 -3.38 14.56 10.76
C ASP A 296 -1.86 14.64 10.53
N PRO A 297 -1.35 14.16 9.38
CA PRO A 297 0.04 14.35 8.99
C PRO A 297 0.35 15.84 8.80
N VAL A 298 1.42 16.32 9.42
CA VAL A 298 1.94 17.68 9.23
C VAL A 298 3.04 17.67 8.16
N GLY A 299 3.02 18.66 7.26
CA GLY A 299 4.09 18.84 6.27
C GLY A 299 4.13 17.75 5.18
N VAL A 300 2.95 17.27 4.75
CA VAL A 300 2.81 16.31 3.65
C VAL A 300 3.47 16.87 2.39
N GLN A 301 4.35 16.08 1.80
CA GLN A 301 5.00 16.34 0.53
C GLN A 301 4.56 15.31 -0.50
N THR A 302 4.81 15.57 -1.77
CA THR A 302 4.40 14.69 -2.88
C THR A 302 5.57 14.38 -3.78
N LEU A 303 5.55 13.19 -4.37
CA LEU A 303 6.49 12.78 -5.39
C LEU A 303 5.78 12.06 -6.52
N VAL A 304 6.10 12.45 -7.75
CA VAL A 304 5.58 11.83 -8.97
C VAL A 304 6.72 11.59 -9.94
N SER A 305 6.94 10.32 -10.34
CA SER A 305 8.05 9.96 -11.23
C SER A 305 7.85 10.51 -12.64
N ARG A 306 6.66 10.36 -13.24
CA ARG A 306 6.34 10.87 -14.58
C ARG A 306 4.97 11.54 -14.61
N PRO A 307 4.87 12.85 -14.32
CA PRO A 307 3.60 13.57 -14.19
C PRO A 307 2.64 13.48 -15.40
N THR A 308 3.17 13.23 -16.60
CA THR A 308 2.35 13.07 -17.81
C THR A 308 1.78 11.66 -18.00
N CYS A 309 2.29 10.65 -17.28
CA CYS A 309 1.87 9.26 -17.33
C CYS A 309 0.99 8.91 -16.12
N TYR A 310 1.42 9.36 -14.93
CA TYR A 310 0.73 9.24 -13.65
C TYR A 310 0.88 10.54 -12.89
N ASN A 311 -0.11 10.90 -12.08
CA ASN A 311 -0.05 12.15 -11.31
C ASN A 311 -0.74 11.98 -9.94
N LEU A 312 -0.55 12.97 -9.06
CA LEU A 312 -1.15 13.02 -7.73
C LEU A 312 -1.53 14.45 -7.37
N HIS A 313 -2.73 14.64 -6.82
CA HIS A 313 -3.18 15.91 -6.25
C HIS A 313 -3.65 15.69 -4.81
N THR A 314 -3.07 16.45 -3.89
CA THR A 314 -3.47 16.47 -2.47
C THR A 314 -4.67 17.38 -2.25
N GLY A 315 -5.39 17.13 -1.15
CA GLY A 315 -6.49 17.95 -0.70
C GLY A 315 -6.71 17.80 0.79
N TYR A 316 -7.52 18.71 1.33
CA TYR A 316 -8.02 18.67 2.69
C TYR A 316 -9.51 18.97 2.68
N GLY A 317 -10.31 18.28 3.50
CA GLY A 317 -11.73 18.64 3.67
C GLY A 317 -12.38 17.92 4.83
N ASN A 318 -13.40 18.52 5.45
CA ASN A 318 -13.94 18.11 6.77
C ASN A 318 -14.35 16.63 6.90
N LYS A 319 -14.75 15.94 5.82
CA LYS A 319 -15.14 14.50 5.86
C LYS A 319 -13.98 13.54 5.62
N TRP A 320 -13.01 13.94 4.81
CA TRP A 320 -11.91 13.08 4.34
C TRP A 320 -10.57 13.47 4.96
N GLU A 321 -10.54 14.58 5.68
CA GLU A 321 -9.39 15.22 6.32
C GLU A 321 -8.25 15.32 5.31
N VAL A 322 -7.03 14.88 5.65
CA VAL A 322 -5.96 14.77 4.67
C VAL A 322 -6.27 13.63 3.69
N PHE A 323 -6.39 13.98 2.40
CA PHE A 323 -6.62 13.03 1.32
C PHE A 323 -5.79 13.39 0.08
N PHE A 324 -5.71 12.46 -0.86
CA PHE A 324 -5.19 12.75 -2.19
C PHE A 324 -5.81 11.83 -3.24
N TYR A 325 -5.94 12.35 -4.46
CA TYR A 325 -6.19 11.55 -5.64
C TYR A 325 -4.88 11.21 -6.33
N TYR A 326 -4.79 10.03 -6.93
CA TYR A 326 -3.64 9.60 -7.72
C TYR A 326 -4.07 8.65 -8.83
N GLY A 327 -3.18 8.46 -9.80
CA GLY A 327 -3.35 7.48 -10.87
C GLY A 327 -2.96 8.03 -12.23
N GLY A 328 -3.26 7.23 -13.24
CA GLY A 328 -3.04 7.59 -14.64
C GLY A 328 -2.99 6.34 -15.53
N PRO A 329 -3.17 6.50 -16.84
CA PRO A 329 -3.30 5.38 -17.76
C PRO A 329 -1.94 4.75 -18.13
N GLY A 330 -0.83 5.32 -17.66
CA GLY A 330 0.49 5.05 -18.24
C GLY A 330 0.56 5.71 -19.61
N ARG A 331 0.56 4.90 -20.67
CA ARG A 331 0.66 5.36 -22.06
C ARG A 331 -0.53 6.22 -22.49
N ASN A 332 -0.24 7.41 -22.99
CA ASN A 332 -1.22 8.34 -23.55
C ASN A 332 -0.55 9.36 -24.50
N PRO A 333 -1.28 10.24 -25.22
CA PRO A 333 -0.65 11.20 -26.16
C PRO A 333 0.41 12.14 -25.55
N ARG A 334 0.40 12.37 -24.23
CA ARG A 334 1.41 13.16 -23.49
C ARG A 334 2.48 12.29 -22.82
N CYS A 335 2.35 10.97 -22.90
CA CYS A 335 3.28 9.96 -22.40
C CYS A 335 3.30 8.77 -23.39
N PRO A 336 3.97 8.92 -24.55
CA PRO A 336 3.79 8.06 -25.72
C PRO A 336 4.38 6.65 -25.64
#